data_AF-A0A7C3IWB1-F1
#
_entry.id   AF-A0A7C3IWB1-F1
#
_cell.length_a   1.000
_cell.length_b   1.000
_cell.length_c   1.000
_cell.angle_alpha   90.00
_cell.angle_beta   90.00
_cell.angle_gamma   90.00
#
_symmetry.space_group_name_H-M   'P 1'
#
loop_
_entity.id
_entity.type
_entity.pdbx_description
1 polymer ?
#
loop_
_entity_poly.entity_id
_entity_poly.type
_entity_poly.pdbx_seq_one_letter_code
_entity_poly.pdbx_strand_id
1 'polypeptide(L)'
;MECILRCDRTLWKCRRTVQAVVLAGCVVLAGAACGPEAPEGWGQWQHEGDILLASSAPRGGKLIAMYDFDAAIPVYENVRVGSFVLYTATEPGFELLAFDDAARRSYALPNGVGLALEVVELDSGVAVKIEGQILDSPGSRKTLGTTPDLHAHPEWQVAVPVTSSQERYRIRFRLVSESQGYESSDVYTVTLVLSGNGQAS
;
A
#
# COMPACT_ATOMS: atom_id res chain seq x y z
N MET A 1 -23.34 -52.03 -45.78
CA MET A 1 -23.96 -50.73 -46.13
C MET A 1 -22.82 -49.75 -46.33
N GLU A 2 -22.55 -49.43 -47.59
CA GLU A 2 -21.47 -48.56 -48.07
C GLU A 2 -21.80 -47.06 -47.89
N CYS A 3 -20.77 -46.26 -47.64
CA CYS A 3 -20.53 -44.87 -48.08
C CYS A 3 -19.23 -44.42 -47.39
N ILE A 4 -18.02 -44.43 -47.97
CA ILE A 4 -17.46 -43.65 -49.10
C ILE A 4 -17.75 -42.15 -49.01
N LEU A 5 -16.69 -41.36 -48.72
CA LEU A 5 -16.31 -40.06 -49.33
C LEU A 5 -14.90 -39.67 -48.80
N ARG A 6 -13.84 -39.94 -49.58
CA ARG A 6 -12.99 -38.96 -50.33
C ARG A 6 -12.54 -37.75 -49.48
N CYS A 7 -11.28 -37.66 -49.07
CA CYS A 7 -10.07 -37.29 -49.84
C CYS A 7 -10.15 -35.88 -50.44
N ASP A 8 -9.38 -34.94 -49.89
CA ASP A 8 -8.40 -34.24 -50.72
C ASP A 8 -7.20 -33.68 -49.95
N ARG A 9 -6.02 -33.96 -50.51
CA ARG A 9 -4.73 -33.38 -50.16
C ARG A 9 -4.60 -32.05 -50.90
N THR A 10 -4.01 -31.04 -50.26
CA THR A 10 -3.21 -30.07 -51.03
C THR A 10 -2.01 -29.60 -50.22
N LEU A 11 -0.85 -30.12 -50.62
CA LEU A 11 0.47 -29.62 -50.28
C LEU A 11 0.72 -28.34 -51.07
N TRP A 12 1.13 -27.23 -50.44
CA TRP A 12 1.91 -26.19 -51.12
C TRP A 12 3.04 -25.71 -50.20
N LYS A 13 4.28 -26.04 -50.61
CA LYS A 13 5.50 -25.43 -50.10
C LYS A 13 5.70 -24.11 -50.84
N CYS A 14 5.88 -23.00 -50.12
CA CYS A 14 6.58 -21.84 -50.67
C CYS A 14 7.55 -21.28 -49.63
N ARG A 15 8.84 -21.53 -49.85
CA ARG A 15 9.95 -20.81 -49.21
C ARG A 15 10.03 -19.42 -49.83
N ARG A 16 9.97 -18.35 -49.03
CA ARG A 16 10.74 -17.13 -49.26
C ARG A 16 11.16 -16.50 -47.94
N THR A 17 12.47 -16.44 -47.77
CA THR A 17 13.23 -15.65 -46.81
C THR A 17 13.11 -14.18 -47.19
N VAL A 18 12.71 -13.31 -46.26
CA VAL A 18 13.08 -11.88 -46.27
C VAL A 18 13.35 -11.48 -44.83
N GLN A 19 14.59 -11.06 -44.57
CA GLN A 19 15.01 -10.41 -43.34
C GLN A 19 14.34 -9.05 -43.25
N ALA A 20 13.68 -8.77 -42.13
CA ALA A 20 13.40 -7.41 -41.69
C ALA A 20 14.01 -7.26 -40.29
N VAL A 21 15.13 -6.55 -40.25
CA VAL A 21 15.74 -6.04 -39.03
C VAL A 21 14.76 -5.02 -38.45
N VAL A 22 14.10 -5.37 -37.35
CA VAL A 22 13.35 -4.43 -36.52
C VAL A 22 14.23 -4.13 -35.31
N LEU A 23 14.88 -2.97 -35.34
CA LEU A 23 15.45 -2.30 -34.18
C LEU A 23 14.28 -1.86 -33.29
N ALA A 24 13.85 -2.74 -32.39
CA ALA A 24 13.00 -2.35 -31.27
C ALA A 24 13.94 -1.82 -30.17
N GLY A 25 14.12 -0.50 -30.16
CA GLY A 25 14.76 0.19 -29.05
C GLY A 25 13.94 -0.05 -27.78
N CYS A 26 14.54 -0.71 -26.79
CA CYS A 26 14.04 -0.71 -25.43
C CYS A 26 14.10 0.73 -24.90
N VAL A 27 12.98 1.44 -24.97
CA VAL A 27 12.75 2.61 -24.15
C VAL A 27 12.58 2.08 -22.73
N VAL A 28 13.64 2.16 -21.93
CA VAL A 28 13.57 1.95 -20.49
C VAL A 28 12.86 3.18 -19.91
N LEU A 29 11.53 3.09 -19.78
CA LEU A 29 10.78 4.00 -18.92
C LEU A 29 11.08 3.61 -17.48
N ALA A 30 12.16 4.17 -16.91
CA ALA A 30 12.37 4.18 -15.48
C ALA A 30 11.37 5.18 -14.87
N GLY A 31 10.11 4.75 -14.75
CA GLY A 31 9.13 5.40 -13.89
C GLY A 31 9.44 5.04 -12.45
N ALA A 32 10.53 5.58 -11.90
CA ALA A 32 10.68 5.64 -10.45
C ALA A 32 9.60 6.63 -9.97
N ALA A 33 8.49 6.10 -9.50
CA ALA A 33 7.60 6.84 -8.63
C ALA A 33 8.39 7.12 -7.34
N CYS A 34 9.20 8.18 -7.36
CA CYS A 34 9.89 8.65 -6.17
C CYS A 34 8.83 9.10 -5.17
N GLY A 35 8.53 8.25 -4.20
CA GLY A 35 7.97 8.70 -2.93
C GLY A 35 8.93 9.70 -2.27
N PRO A 36 8.49 10.40 -1.21
CA PRO A 36 9.40 11.20 -0.40
C PRO A 36 10.54 10.29 0.08
N GLU A 37 11.80 10.67 -0.20
CA GLU A 37 12.97 10.00 0.35
C GLU A 37 12.82 9.93 1.87
N ALA A 38 12.95 8.72 2.43
CA ALA A 38 12.91 8.56 3.87
C ALA A 38 13.99 9.45 4.51
N PRO A 39 13.71 10.17 5.62
CA PRO A 39 14.73 11.01 6.23
C PRO A 39 15.95 10.17 6.60
N GLU A 40 17.15 10.74 6.58
CA GLU A 40 18.37 9.98 6.82
C GLU A 40 18.33 9.25 8.18
N GLY A 41 18.68 7.95 8.16
CA GLY A 41 18.98 7.12 9.34
C GLY A 41 17.80 6.36 9.97
N TRP A 42 16.65 6.20 9.30
CA TRP A 42 15.46 5.51 9.85
C TRP A 42 15.52 3.97 9.88
N GLY A 43 16.71 3.38 10.01
CA GLY A 43 16.89 1.93 9.85
C GLY A 43 16.85 1.50 8.37
N GLN A 44 16.93 0.20 8.10
CA GLN A 44 16.81 -0.34 6.74
C GLN A 44 15.34 -0.67 6.47
N TRP A 45 14.82 -0.10 5.39
CA TRP A 45 13.50 -0.36 4.83
C TRP A 45 13.63 -1.58 3.91
N GLN A 46 12.71 -2.55 3.97
CA GLN A 46 12.63 -3.49 2.85
C GLN A 46 11.90 -2.82 1.68
N HIS A 47 10.93 -1.94 1.98
CA HIS A 47 10.22 -1.10 1.02
C HIS A 47 10.36 0.39 1.38
N GLU A 48 11.05 1.16 0.53
CA GLU A 48 11.18 2.61 0.72
C GLU A 48 9.80 3.28 0.71
N GLY A 49 9.45 3.96 1.79
CA GLY A 49 8.17 4.65 1.94
C GLY A 49 7.18 4.01 2.92
N ASP A 50 7.37 2.75 3.35
CA ASP A 50 6.47 2.07 4.31
C ASP A 50 6.49 2.62 5.75
N ILE A 51 5.35 2.61 6.43
CA ILE A 51 5.32 2.95 7.85
C ILE A 51 6.02 1.84 8.65
N LEU A 52 7.21 2.12 9.20
CA LEU A 52 7.96 1.13 9.99
C LEU A 52 7.38 1.01 11.40
N LEU A 53 7.15 -0.22 11.85
CA LEU A 53 6.59 -0.55 13.14
C LEU A 53 7.67 -1.05 14.09
N ALA A 54 7.72 -0.44 15.28
CA ALA A 54 8.73 -0.71 16.30
C ALA A 54 8.15 -0.62 17.71
N SER A 55 9.02 -0.77 18.71
CA SER A 55 8.73 -0.53 20.12
C SER A 55 9.66 0.53 20.72
N SER A 56 9.20 1.21 21.77
CA SER A 56 9.96 2.27 22.46
C SER A 56 10.99 1.73 23.45
N ALA A 57 10.99 0.43 23.73
CA ALA A 57 11.92 -0.23 24.63
C ALA A 57 12.18 -1.67 24.17
N PRO A 58 13.35 -2.26 24.48
CA PRO A 58 13.63 -3.65 24.13
C PRO A 58 12.56 -4.60 24.70
N ARG A 59 11.90 -5.36 23.82
CA ARG A 59 10.91 -6.39 24.18
C ARG A 59 9.70 -5.87 24.99
N GLY A 60 9.31 -4.60 24.82
CA GLY A 60 8.13 -4.06 25.47
C GLY A 60 7.96 -2.56 25.26
N GLY A 61 7.22 -1.92 26.16
CA GLY A 61 6.96 -0.48 26.09
C GLY A 61 5.92 -0.14 25.02
N LYS A 62 5.99 1.07 24.50
CA LYS A 62 4.97 1.62 23.61
C LYS A 62 5.25 1.25 22.16
N LEU A 63 4.21 0.88 21.41
CA LEU A 63 4.33 0.73 19.96
C LEU A 63 4.64 2.07 19.29
N ILE A 64 5.46 2.04 18.25
CA ILE A 64 5.85 3.21 17.47
C ILE A 64 5.59 2.93 15.99
N ALA A 65 4.91 3.86 15.33
CA ALA A 65 4.87 3.98 13.88
C ALA A 65 5.88 5.06 13.45
N MET A 66 6.81 4.69 12.59
CA MET A 66 7.87 5.55 12.08
C MET A 66 7.54 5.89 10.63
N TYR A 67 7.08 7.12 10.41
CA TYR A 67 6.84 7.71 9.10
C TYR A 67 6.93 9.25 9.18
N ASP A 68 7.13 9.93 8.05
CA ASP A 68 6.96 11.39 7.97
C ASP A 68 5.46 11.72 7.85
N PHE A 69 4.78 11.81 9.00
CA PHE A 69 3.34 12.11 9.05
C PHE A 69 2.99 13.56 8.66
N ASP A 70 3.97 14.43 8.43
CA ASP A 70 3.75 15.75 7.84
C ASP A 70 3.64 15.67 6.30
N ALA A 71 4.15 14.60 5.69
CA ALA A 71 3.97 14.32 4.27
C ALA A 71 2.53 13.86 3.96
N ALA A 72 1.96 14.41 2.88
CA ALA A 72 0.64 13.99 2.41
C ALA A 72 0.77 12.77 1.48
N ILE A 73 -0.15 11.82 1.64
CA ILE A 73 -0.27 10.66 0.77
C ILE A 73 -1.16 11.03 -0.42
N PRO A 74 -0.66 10.99 -1.66
CA PRO A 74 -1.50 11.17 -2.83
C PRO A 74 -2.38 9.95 -3.04
N VAL A 75 -3.69 10.17 -3.16
CA VAL A 75 -4.67 9.15 -3.59
C VAL A 75 -5.15 9.46 -5.01
N TYR A 76 -5.33 8.43 -5.82
CA TYR A 76 -5.59 8.56 -7.26
C TYR A 76 -6.99 8.06 -7.61
N GLU A 77 -7.66 8.68 -8.58
CA GLU A 77 -8.98 8.22 -9.03
C GLU A 77 -8.91 6.77 -9.48
N ASN A 78 -9.71 5.92 -8.83
CA ASN A 78 -9.80 4.48 -9.11
C ASN A 78 -11.07 4.17 -9.89
N VAL A 79 -12.23 4.57 -9.33
CA VAL A 79 -13.53 4.30 -9.96
C VAL A 79 -14.51 5.45 -9.72
N ARG A 80 -15.37 5.67 -10.71
CA ARG A 80 -16.47 6.64 -10.65
C ARG A 80 -17.81 5.92 -10.75
N VAL A 81 -18.68 6.16 -9.78
CA VAL A 81 -20.02 5.55 -9.71
C VAL A 81 -21.05 6.66 -9.54
N GLY A 82 -21.79 6.96 -10.60
CA GLY A 82 -22.77 8.05 -10.61
C GLY A 82 -22.12 9.40 -10.28
N SER A 83 -22.59 10.04 -9.21
CA SER A 83 -22.09 11.34 -8.74
C SER A 83 -20.94 11.25 -7.74
N PHE A 84 -20.30 10.08 -7.59
CA PHE A 84 -19.18 9.85 -6.67
C PHE A 84 -17.94 9.34 -7.40
N VAL A 85 -16.78 9.69 -6.85
CA VAL A 85 -15.45 9.22 -7.26
C VAL A 85 -14.78 8.59 -6.05
N LEU A 86 -14.24 7.39 -6.23
CA LEU A 86 -13.37 6.74 -5.26
C LEU A 86 -11.92 6.98 -5.67
N TYR A 87 -11.14 7.53 -4.77
CA TYR A 87 -9.69 7.66 -4.89
C TYR A 87 -9.02 6.65 -3.97
N THR A 88 -7.93 6.04 -4.43
CA THR A 88 -7.19 5.03 -3.66
C THR A 88 -5.67 5.20 -3.75
N ALA A 89 -4.95 4.75 -2.73
CA ALA A 89 -3.51 4.49 -2.76
C ALA A 89 -3.20 3.23 -1.95
N THR A 90 -2.21 2.45 -2.36
CA THR A 90 -1.71 1.29 -1.59
C THR A 90 -0.49 1.62 -0.74
N GLU A 91 0.08 2.81 -0.95
CA GLU A 91 1.27 3.29 -0.26
C GLU A 91 0.93 4.50 0.63
N PRO A 92 1.58 4.61 1.81
CA PRO A 92 2.57 3.68 2.35
C PRO A 92 1.93 2.39 2.91
N GLY A 93 2.69 1.30 2.86
CA GLY A 93 2.41 0.06 3.57
C GLY A 93 2.76 0.12 5.06
N PHE A 94 2.66 -1.02 5.74
CA PHE A 94 3.18 -1.25 7.09
C PHE A 94 4.23 -2.36 7.06
N GLU A 95 5.36 -2.09 7.68
CA GLU A 95 6.50 -3.01 7.72
C GLU A 95 7.16 -3.01 9.09
N LEU A 96 7.84 -4.08 9.47
CA LEU A 96 8.58 -4.13 10.72
C LEU A 96 9.93 -3.43 10.61
N LEU A 97 10.32 -2.72 11.67
CA LEU A 97 11.70 -2.28 11.82
C LEU A 97 12.63 -3.51 11.90
N ALA A 98 13.55 -3.62 10.94
CA ALA A 98 14.40 -4.80 10.80
C ALA A 98 15.42 -4.97 11.95
N PHE A 99 15.95 -3.87 12.49
CA PHE A 99 16.99 -3.87 13.50
C PHE A 99 16.79 -2.75 14.52
N ASP A 100 17.22 -2.96 15.76
CA ASP A 100 17.21 -1.94 16.79
C ASP A 100 18.02 -0.70 16.39
N ASP A 101 17.46 0.48 16.67
CA ASP A 101 18.14 1.76 16.69
C ASP A 101 18.02 2.37 18.09
N ALA A 102 18.99 2.02 18.94
CA ALA A 102 19.05 2.51 20.30
C ALA A 102 19.30 4.03 20.38
N ALA A 103 19.89 4.66 19.35
CA ALA A 103 20.12 6.10 19.33
C ALA A 103 18.78 6.86 19.20
N ARG A 104 17.81 6.25 18.51
CA ARG A 104 16.45 6.79 18.33
C ARG A 104 15.42 6.18 19.28
N ARG A 105 15.83 5.23 20.12
CA ARG A 105 14.96 4.49 21.05
C ARG A 105 13.83 3.75 20.33
N SER A 106 14.13 3.22 19.16
CA SER A 106 13.22 2.37 18.37
C SER A 106 13.81 0.97 18.29
N TYR A 107 13.09 -0.03 18.77
CA TYR A 107 13.56 -1.40 18.88
C TYR A 107 12.67 -2.33 18.07
N ALA A 108 13.30 -3.26 17.35
CA ALA A 108 12.62 -4.27 16.56
C ALA A 108 11.72 -5.13 17.46
N LEU A 109 10.55 -5.48 16.94
CA LEU A 109 9.61 -6.31 17.69
C LEU A 109 10.06 -7.79 17.64
N PRO A 110 10.12 -8.50 18.78
CA PRO A 110 10.42 -9.93 18.79
C PRO A 110 9.28 -10.72 18.12
N ASN A 111 9.56 -11.96 17.72
CA ASN A 111 8.55 -12.86 17.12
C ASN A 111 7.33 -13.08 18.04
N GLY A 112 6.15 -13.23 17.45
CA GLY A 112 4.90 -13.50 18.17
C GLY A 112 4.17 -12.26 18.70
N VAL A 113 4.58 -11.05 18.30
CA VAL A 113 3.88 -9.81 18.63
C VAL A 113 2.80 -9.55 17.57
N GLY A 114 1.54 -9.69 17.96
CA GLY A 114 0.39 -9.34 17.12
C GLY A 114 0.09 -7.85 17.21
N LEU A 115 -0.15 -7.20 16.07
CA LEU A 115 -0.51 -5.78 15.99
C LEU A 115 -1.80 -5.58 15.21
N ALA A 116 -2.54 -4.55 15.59
CA ALA A 116 -3.70 -4.07 14.85
C ALA A 116 -3.66 -2.56 14.68
N LEU A 117 -4.30 -2.09 13.62
CA LEU A 117 -4.63 -0.67 13.44
C LEU A 117 -6.03 -0.43 13.98
N GLU A 118 -6.17 0.61 14.81
CA GLU A 118 -7.46 1.12 15.28
C GLU A 118 -7.64 2.56 14.77
N VAL A 119 -8.77 2.80 14.11
CA VAL A 119 -9.16 4.14 13.65
C VAL A 119 -9.69 4.93 14.84
N VAL A 120 -9.14 6.12 15.05
CA VAL A 120 -9.51 7.03 16.15
C VAL A 120 -10.47 8.11 15.66
N GLU A 121 -10.21 8.66 14.48
CA GLU A 121 -11.01 9.73 13.85
C GLU A 121 -10.77 9.70 12.34
N LEU A 122 -11.76 10.11 11.54
CA LEU A 122 -11.61 10.27 10.10
C LEU A 122 -12.54 11.37 9.56
N ASP A 123 -12.12 12.04 8.49
CA ASP A 123 -13.00 12.93 7.74
C ASP A 123 -14.06 12.11 6.96
N SER A 124 -15.19 12.74 6.63
CA SER A 124 -16.26 12.09 5.87
C SER A 124 -15.77 11.55 4.52
N GLY A 125 -16.09 10.29 4.22
CA GLY A 125 -15.72 9.63 2.96
C GLY A 125 -14.34 8.99 2.97
N VAL A 126 -13.55 9.15 4.04
CA VAL A 126 -12.26 8.46 4.21
C VAL A 126 -12.50 7.05 4.70
N ALA A 127 -11.68 6.10 4.25
CA ALA A 127 -11.59 4.77 4.82
C ALA A 127 -10.18 4.19 4.64
N VAL A 128 -9.88 3.14 5.41
CA VAL A 128 -8.73 2.26 5.17
C VAL A 128 -9.25 0.84 4.98
N LYS A 129 -8.83 0.19 3.90
CA LYS A 129 -9.17 -1.21 3.64
C LYS A 129 -7.94 -2.09 3.81
N ILE A 130 -8.02 -3.08 4.70
CA ILE A 130 -6.93 -4.01 4.99
C ILE A 130 -7.48 -5.43 4.83
N GLU A 131 -6.89 -6.22 3.92
CA GLU A 131 -7.32 -7.58 3.60
C GLU A 131 -8.83 -7.72 3.33
N GLY A 132 -9.41 -6.72 2.64
CA GLY A 132 -10.83 -6.71 2.31
C GLY A 132 -11.77 -6.18 3.40
N GLN A 133 -11.29 -5.96 4.63
CA GLN A 133 -12.08 -5.30 5.67
C GLN A 133 -11.91 -3.78 5.56
N ILE A 134 -13.03 -3.06 5.51
CA ILE A 134 -13.07 -1.59 5.48
C ILE A 134 -13.17 -1.06 6.91
N LEU A 135 -12.34 -0.06 7.23
CA LEU A 135 -12.34 0.69 8.47
C LEU A 135 -12.75 2.14 8.16
N ASP A 136 -14.03 2.44 8.36
CA ASP A 136 -14.67 3.72 7.99
C ASP A 136 -15.38 4.39 9.17
N SER A 137 -15.09 3.95 10.41
CA SER A 137 -15.67 4.52 11.62
C SER A 137 -14.69 4.53 12.79
N PRO A 138 -14.75 5.53 13.71
CA PRO A 138 -13.98 5.52 14.93
C PRO A 138 -14.19 4.24 15.77
N GLY A 139 -13.11 3.67 16.30
CA GLY A 139 -13.10 2.40 17.02
C GLY A 139 -13.03 1.16 16.13
N SER A 140 -13.17 1.31 14.80
CA SER A 140 -12.97 0.20 13.86
C SER A 140 -11.51 -0.26 13.90
N ARG A 141 -11.32 -1.59 13.88
CA ARG A 141 -10.01 -2.22 14.06
C ARG A 141 -9.81 -3.38 13.11
N LYS A 142 -8.57 -3.56 12.64
CA LYS A 142 -8.12 -4.75 11.89
C LYS A 142 -6.68 -5.11 12.27
N THR A 143 -6.45 -6.40 12.51
CA THR A 143 -5.12 -6.98 12.70
C THR A 143 -4.28 -6.78 11.45
N LEU A 144 -3.07 -6.23 11.62
CA LEU A 144 -2.08 -6.05 10.56
C LEU A 144 -1.25 -7.32 10.35
N GLY A 145 -1.07 -8.12 11.39
CA GLY A 145 -0.33 -9.37 11.33
C GLY A 145 0.33 -9.70 12.66
N THR A 146 1.26 -10.67 12.62
CA THR A 146 2.09 -11.07 13.77
C THR A 146 3.54 -11.18 13.32
N THR A 147 4.47 -10.69 14.12
CA THR A 147 5.91 -10.77 13.83
C THR A 147 6.40 -12.23 13.79
N PRO A 148 7.37 -12.58 12.92
CA PRO A 148 8.14 -11.70 12.04
C PRO A 148 7.48 -11.43 10.68
N ASP A 149 6.36 -12.08 10.37
CA ASP A 149 5.74 -12.06 9.04
C ASP A 149 4.79 -10.87 8.82
N LEU A 150 4.77 -9.91 9.75
CA LEU A 150 3.90 -8.75 9.66
C LEU A 150 4.37 -7.85 8.53
N HIS A 151 3.55 -7.80 7.49
CA HIS A 151 3.67 -6.88 6.38
C HIS A 151 2.26 -6.70 5.79
N ALA A 152 1.81 -5.46 5.66
CA ALA A 152 0.44 -5.17 5.23
C ALA A 152 0.40 -3.94 4.32
N HIS A 153 -0.14 -4.09 3.12
CA HIS A 153 -0.47 -2.97 2.23
C HIS A 153 -1.95 -2.61 2.40
N PRO A 154 -2.28 -1.56 3.18
CA PRO A 154 -3.65 -1.05 3.20
C PRO A 154 -3.99 -0.41 1.86
N GLU A 155 -5.27 -0.32 1.55
CA GLU A 155 -5.77 0.59 0.53
C GLU A 155 -6.36 1.80 1.25
N TRP A 156 -5.68 2.94 1.17
CA TRP A 156 -6.13 4.24 1.65
C TRP A 156 -7.21 4.75 0.69
N GLN A 157 -8.41 5.08 1.18
CA GLN A 157 -9.56 5.38 0.35
C GLN A 157 -10.17 6.75 0.67
N VAL A 158 -10.60 7.45 -0.38
CA VAL A 158 -11.41 8.67 -0.27
C VAL A 158 -12.54 8.63 -1.28
N ALA A 159 -13.78 8.52 -0.80
CA ALA A 159 -14.99 8.57 -1.62
C ALA A 159 -15.64 9.95 -1.53
N VAL A 160 -15.73 10.66 -2.65
CA VAL A 160 -16.18 12.07 -2.67
C VAL A 160 -17.19 12.33 -3.77
N PRO A 161 -18.17 13.24 -3.54
CA PRO A 161 -19.01 13.74 -4.62
C PRO A 161 -18.18 14.42 -5.71
N VAL A 162 -18.58 14.29 -6.98
CA VAL A 162 -17.94 14.98 -8.12
C VAL A 162 -17.98 16.51 -8.00
N THR A 163 -18.84 17.04 -7.14
CA THR A 163 -18.99 18.47 -6.85
C THR A 163 -18.16 18.93 -5.64
N SER A 164 -17.41 18.03 -5.00
CA SER A 164 -16.53 18.38 -3.88
C SER A 164 -15.42 19.31 -4.34
N SER A 165 -15.12 20.33 -3.54
CA SER A 165 -13.95 21.20 -3.69
C SER A 165 -12.87 20.91 -2.64
N GLN A 166 -13.11 19.95 -1.74
CA GLN A 166 -12.14 19.54 -0.74
C GLN A 166 -11.09 18.63 -1.40
N GLU A 167 -9.82 18.98 -1.23
CA GLU A 167 -8.69 18.26 -1.83
C GLU A 167 -7.88 17.47 -0.79
N ARG A 168 -8.08 17.75 0.50
CA ARG A 168 -7.33 17.14 1.61
C ARG A 168 -8.27 16.50 2.61
N TYR A 169 -7.89 15.32 3.06
CA TYR A 169 -8.66 14.49 3.98
C TYR A 169 -7.74 13.92 5.05
N ARG A 170 -8.27 13.63 6.23
CA ARG A 170 -7.49 13.12 7.35
C ARG A 170 -8.07 11.82 7.89
N ILE A 171 -7.16 10.95 8.31
CA ILE A 171 -7.44 9.80 9.17
C ILE A 171 -6.46 9.81 10.33
N ARG A 172 -6.97 9.58 11.53
CA ARG A 172 -6.18 9.43 12.74
C ARG A 172 -6.30 8.00 13.21
N PHE A 173 -5.17 7.36 13.49
CA PHE A 173 -5.14 5.98 13.94
C PHE A 173 -4.13 5.79 15.06
N ARG A 174 -4.21 4.66 15.74
CA ARG A 174 -3.16 4.16 16.64
C ARG A 174 -2.92 2.69 16.38
N LEU A 175 -1.72 2.24 16.70
CA LEU A 175 -1.37 0.83 16.77
C LEU A 175 -1.77 0.28 18.14
N VAL A 176 -2.37 -0.91 18.12
CA VAL A 176 -2.76 -1.63 19.34
C VAL A 176 -2.06 -2.98 19.32
N SER A 177 -1.42 -3.33 20.43
CA SER A 177 -0.87 -4.68 20.58
C SER A 177 -1.98 -5.67 20.91
N GLU A 178 -1.89 -6.85 20.34
CA GLU A 178 -2.68 -8.03 20.71
C GLU A 178 -1.91 -8.94 21.68
N SER A 179 -0.64 -8.64 21.89
CA SER A 179 0.25 -9.36 22.80
C SER A 179 0.41 -8.60 24.12
N GLN A 180 0.65 -9.32 25.21
CA GLN A 180 0.94 -8.71 26.49
C GLN A 180 2.31 -8.02 26.48
N GLY A 181 2.47 -6.97 27.30
CA GLY A 181 3.75 -6.29 27.51
C GLY A 181 4.02 -5.10 26.60
N TYR A 182 3.08 -4.79 25.69
CA TYR A 182 3.15 -3.60 24.83
C TYR A 182 1.96 -2.67 25.06
N GLU A 183 2.25 -1.38 25.14
CA GLU A 183 1.25 -0.32 25.19
C GLU A 183 0.91 0.14 23.77
N SER A 184 -0.33 0.58 23.57
CA SER A 184 -0.75 1.21 22.31
C SER A 184 0.11 2.42 21.97
N SER A 185 0.28 2.68 20.67
CA SER A 185 1.04 3.84 20.20
C SER A 185 0.35 5.17 20.54
N ASP A 186 1.05 6.27 20.25
CA ASP A 186 0.39 7.57 20.10
C ASP A 186 -0.59 7.55 18.93
N VAL A 187 -1.45 8.56 18.88
CA VAL A 187 -2.34 8.77 17.74
C VAL A 187 -1.55 9.46 16.63
N TYR A 188 -1.43 8.80 15.50
CA TYR A 188 -0.84 9.35 14.28
C TYR A 188 -1.93 9.97 13.41
N THR A 189 -1.57 10.99 12.64
CA THR A 189 -2.47 11.65 11.68
C THR A 189 -1.89 11.49 10.30
N VAL A 190 -2.67 10.95 9.38
CA VAL A 190 -2.33 10.84 7.97
C VAL A 190 -3.18 11.84 7.20
N THR A 191 -2.53 12.59 6.30
CA THR A 191 -3.22 13.49 5.36
C THR A 191 -3.25 12.83 3.98
N LEU A 192 -4.43 12.60 3.44
CA LEU A 192 -4.66 12.14 2.07
C LEU A 192 -4.93 13.35 1.18
N VAL A 193 -4.28 13.43 0.02
CA VAL A 193 -4.51 14.49 -0.97
C VAL A 193 -5.01 13.87 -2.27
N LEU A 194 -6.11 14.40 -2.81
CA LEU A 194 -6.63 13.96 -4.10
C LEU A 194 -5.63 14.36 -5.20
N SER A 195 -5.10 13.38 -5.93
CA SER A 195 -4.20 13.61 -7.04
C SER A 195 -4.97 13.46 -8.36
N GLY A 196 -4.96 14.52 -9.18
CA GLY A 196 -5.64 14.52 -10.47
C GLY A 196 -4.89 13.69 -11.51
N ASN A 197 -5.51 12.62 -12.03
CA ASN A 197 -5.13 11.82 -13.20
C ASN A 197 -3.61 11.62 -13.45
N GLY A 198 -2.83 11.37 -12.39
CA GLY A 198 -1.56 10.67 -12.54
C GLY A 198 -1.91 9.22 -12.84
N GLN A 199 -1.73 8.78 -14.09
CA GLN A 199 -1.92 7.39 -14.46
C GLN A 199 -1.11 6.49 -13.53
N ALA A 200 -1.78 5.72 -12.68
CA ALA A 200 -1.20 4.53 -12.08
C ALA A 200 -1.06 3.51 -13.21
N SER A 201 0.11 3.54 -13.86
CA SER A 201 0.56 2.55 -14.84
C SER A 201 1.03 1.28 -14.15
#